data_AF-A0A2I1IK43-F1
#
_entry.id   AF-A0A2I1IK43-F1
#
_cell.length_a   1.000
_cell.length_b   1.000
_cell.length_c   1.000
_cell.angle_alpha   90.00
_cell.angle_beta   90.00
_cell.angle_gamma   90.00
#
_symmetry.space_group_name_H-M   'P 1'
#
loop_
_entity.id
_entity.type
_entity.pdbx_description
1 polymer ?
#
loop_
_entity_poly.entity_id
_entity_poly.type
_entity_poly.pdbx_seq_one_letter_code
_entity_poly.pdbx_strand_id
1 'polypeptide(L)'
;MRMSAYTPTELELEASKELPPADQLAGRFPIAHPAKRASDAEYERIMSTLAFGRDFTDYMAVADWNREVGWHNLRLEPFGPITLSPAAAVLHYGQEIFEGLKAYRHVDGSITSFRPRYNAARLNASARRLALPELDEEVFMSAVVDLVRADRRWVPAEQGTSLYLRPFMIATEAFLGVHSAGQVSFYLIASPSGSYFKGADKGVRIWVDKKYHRAGPGGTGMAKCGGNYAASLLPQNLAAEKGYAQVCFLDTTQTYLEELGGMNVFVVRKDGSVITPRLTGVILEGNTRSAICQILRDEGVGVKEQDIALTDLLADIDSGAVTEIFACGTAAVITPITGLGSDDFQVELPIGEQTERLASKLTDIQNGVVADPYGWTYKICD
;
A
#
# COMPACT_ATOMS: atom_id res chain seq x y z
N MET A 1 33.23 11.23 -8.46
CA MET A 1 32.00 11.92 -8.90
C MET A 1 31.16 12.11 -7.66
N ARG A 2 30.95 13.33 -7.15
CA ARG A 2 30.09 13.53 -5.97
C ARG A 2 28.68 13.09 -6.37
N MET A 3 28.11 12.08 -5.71
CA MET A 3 26.68 11.79 -5.85
C MET A 3 25.93 13.09 -5.57
N SER A 4 25.12 13.56 -6.50
CA SER A 4 24.23 14.68 -6.25
C SER A 4 23.39 14.34 -5.02
N ALA A 5 23.27 15.26 -4.07
CA ALA A 5 22.44 15.05 -2.90
C ALA A 5 21.01 14.68 -3.34
N TYR A 6 20.49 13.56 -2.81
CA TYR A 6 19.10 13.19 -3.04
C TYR A 6 18.17 14.29 -2.51
N THR A 7 17.15 14.64 -3.29
CA THR A 7 16.11 15.59 -2.87
C THR A 7 14.86 14.79 -2.53
N PRO A 8 14.43 14.74 -1.26
CA PRO A 8 13.22 14.06 -0.87
C PRO A 8 11.98 14.65 -1.54
N THR A 9 10.97 13.80 -1.77
CA THR A 9 9.67 14.26 -2.29
C THR A 9 8.91 15.03 -1.21
N GLU A 10 7.86 15.77 -1.59
CA GLU A 10 6.95 16.40 -0.62
C GLU A 10 6.33 15.36 0.33
N LEU A 11 5.93 14.20 -0.20
CA LEU A 11 5.37 13.13 0.61
C LEU A 11 6.39 12.55 1.60
N GLU A 12 7.65 12.37 1.19
CA GLU A 12 8.72 11.92 2.10
C GLU A 12 9.02 12.94 3.20
N LEU A 13 9.01 14.24 2.86
CA LEU A 13 9.19 15.32 3.85
C LEU A 13 8.06 15.31 4.87
N GLU A 14 6.80 15.24 4.42
CA GLU A 14 5.63 15.17 5.29
C GLU A 14 5.64 13.90 6.16
N ALA A 15 6.04 12.76 5.59
CA ALA A 15 6.15 11.49 6.29
C ALA A 15 7.31 11.42 7.30
N SER A 16 8.30 12.31 7.19
CA SER A 16 9.47 12.36 8.09
C SER A 16 9.24 13.10 9.39
N LYS A 17 8.13 13.85 9.51
CA LYS A 17 7.78 14.57 10.74
C LYS A 17 7.47 13.56 11.85
N GLU A 18 7.86 13.88 13.09
CA GLU A 18 7.63 12.99 14.23
C GLU A 18 6.13 12.83 14.52
N LEU A 19 5.76 11.66 15.04
CA LEU A 19 4.42 11.40 15.59
C LEU A 19 4.50 11.42 17.12
N PRO A 20 3.47 11.96 17.81
CA PRO A 20 3.35 11.80 19.25
C PRO A 20 3.32 10.30 19.63
N PRO A 21 3.79 9.92 20.83
CA PRO A 21 3.65 8.55 21.33
C PRO A 21 2.18 8.09 21.33
N ALA A 22 1.95 6.79 21.13
CA ALA A 22 0.60 6.23 21.01
C ALA A 22 -0.31 6.55 22.19
N ASP A 23 0.22 6.64 23.41
CA ASP A 23 -0.57 7.01 24.59
C ASP A 23 -1.11 8.44 24.56
N GLN A 24 -0.45 9.36 23.85
CA GLN A 24 -0.95 10.73 23.66
C GLN A 24 -2.01 10.82 22.56
N LEU A 25 -2.04 9.83 21.66
CA LEU A 25 -3.02 9.73 20.58
C LEU A 25 -4.23 8.88 20.94
N ALA A 26 -4.14 8.05 21.98
CA ALA A 26 -5.19 7.13 22.38
C ALA A 26 -6.44 7.87 22.92
N GLY A 27 -7.60 7.25 22.71
CA GLY A 27 -8.88 7.70 23.25
C GLY A 27 -9.58 8.78 22.43
N ARG A 28 -9.05 9.20 21.27
CA ARG A 28 -9.77 10.13 20.37
C ARG A 28 -10.91 9.44 19.63
N PHE A 29 -10.86 8.11 19.47
CA PHE A 29 -11.95 7.28 18.97
C PHE A 29 -12.52 6.44 20.12
N PRO A 30 -13.44 7.00 20.95
CA PRO A 30 -14.09 6.22 22.01
C PRO A 30 -14.95 5.10 21.43
N ILE A 31 -15.11 4.00 22.18
CA ILE A 31 -16.05 2.94 21.84
C ILE A 31 -17.47 3.48 22.02
N ALA A 32 -18.18 3.70 20.91
CA ALA A 32 -19.57 4.16 20.94
C ALA A 32 -20.54 3.01 21.30
N HIS A 33 -20.28 1.82 20.75
CA HIS A 33 -21.08 0.62 20.99
C HIS A 33 -20.18 -0.59 21.20
N PRO A 34 -20.38 -1.38 22.28
CA PRO A 34 -19.58 -2.58 22.50
C PRO A 34 -19.87 -3.61 21.41
N ALA A 35 -18.81 -4.12 20.77
CA ALA A 35 -18.94 -5.18 19.80
C ALA A 35 -19.29 -6.51 20.48
N LYS A 36 -20.09 -7.34 19.81
CA LYS A 36 -20.19 -8.75 20.17
C LYS A 36 -18.90 -9.42 19.71
N ARG A 37 -17.94 -9.50 20.62
CA ARG A 37 -16.65 -10.17 20.41
C ARG A 37 -16.86 -11.56 19.78
N ALA A 38 -16.08 -11.88 18.75
CA ALA A 38 -16.08 -13.20 18.14
C ALA A 38 -15.87 -14.30 19.19
N SER A 39 -16.64 -15.39 19.04
CA SER A 39 -16.52 -16.56 19.91
C SER A 39 -15.12 -17.18 19.81
N ASP A 40 -14.67 -17.93 20.83
CA ASP A 40 -13.35 -18.57 20.77
C ASP A 40 -13.23 -19.52 19.59
N ALA A 41 -14.28 -20.27 19.25
CA ALA A 41 -14.30 -21.15 18.09
C ALA A 41 -14.14 -20.39 16.76
N GLU A 42 -14.76 -19.21 16.64
CA GLU A 42 -14.64 -18.37 15.45
C GLU A 42 -13.25 -17.74 15.36
N TYR A 43 -12.72 -17.24 16.47
CA TYR A 43 -11.35 -16.74 16.56
C TYR A 43 -10.33 -17.79 16.15
N GLU A 44 -10.40 -19.00 16.73
CA GLU A 44 -9.46 -20.08 16.39
C GLU A 44 -9.55 -20.49 14.92
N ARG A 45 -10.77 -20.53 14.36
CA ARG A 45 -10.97 -20.80 12.93
C ARG A 45 -10.29 -19.73 12.06
N ILE A 46 -10.45 -18.45 12.39
CA ILE A 46 -9.87 -17.35 11.61
C ILE A 46 -8.35 -17.38 11.72
N MET A 47 -7.82 -17.44 12.93
CA MET A 47 -6.38 -17.35 13.19
C MET A 47 -5.59 -18.54 12.64
N SER A 48 -6.23 -19.71 12.46
CA SER A 48 -5.61 -20.89 11.82
C SER A 48 -5.73 -20.93 10.30
N THR A 49 -6.52 -20.04 9.68
CA THR A 49 -6.77 -20.06 8.22
C THR A 49 -6.55 -18.72 7.55
N LEU A 50 -5.64 -17.90 8.09
CA LEU A 50 -5.39 -16.52 7.66
C LEU A 50 -5.30 -16.38 6.14
N ALA A 51 -6.08 -15.45 5.60
CA ALA A 51 -6.07 -15.07 4.20
C ALA A 51 -6.25 -13.56 4.08
N PHE A 52 -5.54 -12.97 3.13
CA PHE A 52 -5.55 -11.52 2.95
C PHE A 52 -6.96 -10.98 2.68
N GLY A 53 -7.43 -10.07 3.54
CA GLY A 53 -8.67 -9.30 3.33
C GLY A 53 -9.97 -10.12 3.35
N ARG A 54 -9.98 -11.32 3.96
CA ARG A 54 -11.14 -12.22 3.96
C ARG A 54 -11.96 -12.15 5.25
N ASP A 55 -11.29 -12.24 6.39
CA ASP A 55 -11.90 -12.18 7.72
C ASP A 55 -11.54 -10.82 8.36
N PHE A 56 -12.41 -10.28 9.23
CA PHE A 56 -12.30 -8.93 9.80
C PHE A 56 -12.39 -8.95 11.34
N THR A 57 -11.88 -7.91 11.99
CA THR A 57 -11.87 -7.79 13.46
C THR A 57 -13.22 -7.35 14.04
N ASP A 58 -13.29 -7.23 15.38
CA ASP A 58 -14.57 -6.98 16.07
C ASP A 58 -15.05 -5.52 15.89
N TYR A 59 -14.13 -4.56 15.72
CA TYR A 59 -14.42 -3.13 15.57
C TYR A 59 -13.99 -2.55 14.21
N MET A 60 -14.52 -1.37 13.92
CA MET A 60 -14.03 -0.44 12.91
C MET A 60 -13.98 0.98 13.49
N ALA A 61 -13.04 1.81 13.04
CA ALA A 61 -13.03 3.23 13.38
C ALA A 61 -13.81 4.04 12.34
N VAL A 62 -14.54 5.05 12.78
CA VAL A 62 -15.35 5.93 11.94
C VAL A 62 -15.14 7.39 12.34
N ALA A 63 -15.02 8.27 11.36
CA ALA A 63 -15.11 9.72 11.55
C ALA A 63 -15.95 10.33 10.43
N ASP A 64 -16.81 11.27 10.78
CA ASP A 64 -17.70 11.93 9.82
C ASP A 64 -17.18 13.33 9.51
N TRP A 65 -17.44 13.80 8.30
CA TRP A 65 -17.07 15.14 7.86
C TRP A 65 -18.23 15.80 7.13
N ASN A 66 -18.43 17.09 7.42
CA ASN A 66 -19.23 17.96 6.56
C ASN A 66 -18.63 19.37 6.51
N ARG A 67 -19.09 20.19 5.54
CA ARG A 67 -18.58 21.56 5.34
C ARG A 67 -18.81 22.51 6.52
N GLU A 68 -19.82 22.26 7.35
CA GLU A 68 -20.22 23.18 8.42
C GLU A 68 -19.32 23.05 9.66
N VAL A 69 -18.94 21.82 10.01
CA VAL A 69 -18.20 21.54 11.26
C VAL A 69 -16.85 20.83 11.06
N GLY A 70 -16.53 20.39 9.85
CA GLY A 70 -15.32 19.62 9.59
C GLY A 70 -15.41 18.18 10.11
N TRP A 71 -14.28 17.59 10.50
CA TRP A 71 -14.23 16.23 11.06
C TRP A 71 -14.82 16.20 12.47
N HIS A 72 -15.77 15.29 12.70
CA HIS A 72 -16.50 15.13 13.94
C HIS A 72 -16.97 13.68 14.10
N ASN A 73 -17.60 13.38 15.24
CA ASN A 73 -18.17 12.06 15.51
C ASN A 73 -17.17 10.89 15.39
N LEU A 74 -15.92 11.11 15.82
CA LEU A 74 -14.86 10.10 15.87
C LEU A 74 -15.25 9.01 16.87
N ARG A 75 -15.20 7.73 16.45
CA ARG A 75 -15.65 6.60 17.29
C ARG A 75 -15.16 5.25 16.78
N LEU A 76 -15.07 4.28 17.69
CA LEU A 76 -15.06 2.86 17.36
C LEU A 76 -16.49 2.31 17.43
N GLU A 77 -16.87 1.56 16.40
CA GLU A 77 -18.14 0.85 16.31
C GLU A 77 -17.91 -0.63 15.96
N PRO A 78 -18.85 -1.53 16.26
CA PRO A 78 -18.78 -2.91 15.83
C PRO A 78 -18.62 -2.98 14.31
N PHE A 79 -17.72 -3.83 13.82
CA PHE A 79 -17.57 -4.08 12.39
C PHE A 79 -18.92 -4.54 11.81
N GLY A 80 -19.38 -3.88 10.75
CA GLY A 80 -20.71 -4.11 10.21
C GLY A 80 -21.01 -3.35 8.92
N PRO A 81 -22.22 -3.54 8.36
CA PRO A 81 -22.62 -2.90 7.11
C PRO A 81 -22.70 -1.37 7.25
N ILE A 82 -22.22 -0.66 6.24
CA ILE A 82 -22.38 0.79 6.11
C ILE A 82 -23.71 1.05 5.38
N THR A 83 -24.58 1.88 5.96
CA THR A 83 -25.84 2.30 5.33
C THR A 83 -25.62 3.60 4.56
N LEU A 84 -25.91 3.58 3.26
CA LEU A 84 -25.80 4.73 2.37
C LEU A 84 -27.11 5.00 1.65
N SER A 85 -27.37 6.27 1.33
CA SER A 85 -28.39 6.63 0.35
C SER A 85 -28.03 6.00 -1.00
N PRO A 86 -29.00 5.47 -1.77
CA PRO A 86 -28.76 5.07 -3.16
C PRO A 86 -28.25 6.20 -4.05
N ALA A 87 -28.44 7.45 -3.64
CA ALA A 87 -27.92 8.63 -4.34
C ALA A 87 -26.56 9.11 -3.79
N ALA A 88 -25.90 8.36 -2.91
CA ALA A 88 -24.58 8.75 -2.38
C ALA A 88 -23.55 8.89 -3.50
N ALA A 89 -22.83 10.01 -3.55
CA ALA A 89 -21.93 10.36 -4.64
C ALA A 89 -20.86 9.29 -4.93
N VAL A 90 -20.38 8.57 -3.92
CA VAL A 90 -19.45 7.45 -4.09
C VAL A 90 -19.98 6.37 -5.04
N LEU A 91 -21.29 6.09 -5.01
CA LEU A 91 -21.93 5.03 -5.81
C LEU A 91 -22.08 5.41 -7.29
N HIS A 92 -21.97 6.70 -7.63
CA HIS A 92 -22.21 7.21 -8.98
C HIS A 92 -20.94 7.75 -9.64
N TYR A 93 -20.05 8.38 -8.85
CA TYR A 93 -18.89 9.11 -9.37
C TYR A 93 -17.55 8.66 -8.77
N GLY A 94 -17.55 7.64 -7.90
CA GLY A 94 -16.31 7.03 -7.38
C GLY A 94 -15.40 8.01 -6.63
N GLN A 95 -15.98 9.02 -5.97
CA GLN A 95 -15.22 9.96 -5.14
C GLN A 95 -14.81 9.27 -3.82
N GLU A 96 -13.77 8.43 -3.92
CA GLU A 96 -13.26 7.59 -2.83
C GLU A 96 -11.74 7.39 -2.91
N ILE A 97 -11.12 7.23 -1.74
CA ILE A 97 -9.69 6.94 -1.59
C ILE A 97 -9.47 5.91 -0.48
N PHE A 98 -8.33 5.25 -0.50
CA PHE A 98 -7.98 4.28 0.54
C PHE A 98 -6.48 4.22 0.81
N GLU A 99 -6.12 3.58 1.91
CA GLU A 99 -4.77 3.29 2.32
C GLU A 99 -4.57 1.81 2.66
N GLY A 100 -3.31 1.42 2.83
CA GLY A 100 -2.93 0.07 3.21
C GLY A 100 -1.65 0.06 4.04
N LEU A 101 -1.79 -0.31 5.30
CA LEU A 101 -0.70 -0.45 6.26
C LEU A 101 -0.91 -1.72 7.10
N LYS A 102 0.05 -2.03 7.97
CA LYS A 102 0.06 -3.25 8.78
C LYS A 102 0.40 -2.95 10.23
N ALA A 103 -0.14 -3.75 11.14
CA ALA A 103 0.34 -3.88 12.50
C ALA A 103 0.97 -5.27 12.70
N TYR A 104 2.10 -5.30 13.38
CA TYR A 104 2.94 -6.49 13.59
C TYR A 104 3.08 -6.73 15.08
N ARG A 105 2.98 -7.99 15.49
CA ARG A 105 3.34 -8.40 16.84
C ARG A 105 4.82 -8.76 16.88
N HIS A 106 5.57 -8.11 17.75
CA HIS A 106 6.98 -8.40 17.99
C HIS A 106 7.14 -9.54 19.01
N VAL A 107 8.35 -10.09 19.11
CA VAL A 107 8.67 -11.22 20.00
C VAL A 107 8.45 -10.87 21.48
N ASP A 108 8.63 -9.60 21.86
CA ASP A 108 8.39 -9.11 23.22
C ASP A 108 6.89 -8.92 23.55
N GLY A 109 6.00 -9.20 22.60
CA GLY A 109 4.55 -9.05 22.72
C GLY A 109 4.01 -7.73 22.20
N SER A 110 4.87 -6.71 22.07
CA SER A 110 4.47 -5.38 21.65
C SER A 110 3.94 -5.37 20.22
N ILE A 111 3.09 -4.39 19.93
CA ILE A 111 2.46 -4.21 18.62
C ILE A 111 2.97 -2.93 18.00
N THR A 112 3.47 -3.01 16.78
CA THR A 112 4.04 -1.88 16.04
C THR A 112 3.43 -1.75 14.65
N SER A 113 3.58 -0.58 14.02
CA SER A 113 3.26 -0.36 12.61
C SER A 113 4.45 0.23 11.86
N PHE A 114 4.58 -0.11 10.58
CA PHE A 114 5.69 0.31 9.73
C PHE A 114 5.33 1.57 8.94
N ARG A 115 6.06 2.66 9.21
CA ARG A 115 5.95 3.99 8.59
C ARG A 115 4.50 4.49 8.46
N PRO A 116 3.66 4.41 9.50
CA PRO A 116 2.23 4.69 9.36
C PRO A 116 1.93 6.16 9.02
N ARG A 117 2.82 7.10 9.38
CA ARG A 117 2.71 8.51 8.97
C ARG A 117 2.79 8.69 7.45
N TYR A 118 3.60 7.89 6.77
CA TYR A 118 3.67 7.91 5.31
C TYR A 118 2.30 7.59 4.68
N ASN A 119 1.58 6.65 5.28
CA ASN A 119 0.22 6.32 4.85
C ASN A 119 -0.75 7.48 5.14
N ALA A 120 -0.67 8.12 6.30
CA ALA A 120 -1.49 9.29 6.64
C ALA A 120 -1.28 10.44 5.63
N ALA A 121 -0.02 10.80 5.37
CA ALA A 121 0.34 11.85 4.42
C ALA A 121 -0.12 11.52 2.99
N ARG A 122 -0.01 10.25 2.56
CA ARG A 122 -0.46 9.82 1.23
C ARG A 122 -1.98 9.74 1.11
N LEU A 123 -2.70 9.46 2.19
CA LEU A 123 -4.15 9.58 2.22
C LEU A 123 -4.55 11.04 1.94
N ASN A 124 -3.90 12.01 2.58
CA ASN A 124 -4.15 13.44 2.32
C ASN A 124 -3.74 13.87 0.91
N ALA A 125 -2.62 13.37 0.37
CA ALA A 125 -2.26 13.58 -1.04
C ALA A 125 -3.34 13.04 -2.00
N SER A 126 -3.92 11.89 -1.68
CA SER A 126 -5.03 11.30 -2.44
C SER A 126 -6.32 12.13 -2.26
N ALA A 127 -6.59 12.63 -1.06
CA ALA A 127 -7.75 13.47 -0.76
C ALA A 127 -7.72 14.78 -1.58
N ARG A 128 -6.57 15.46 -1.61
CA ARG A 128 -6.34 16.63 -2.48
C ARG A 128 -6.66 16.32 -3.93
N ARG A 129 -6.14 15.21 -4.46
CA ARG A 129 -6.32 14.85 -5.87
C ARG A 129 -7.78 14.54 -6.22
N LEU A 130 -8.56 14.00 -5.27
CA LEU A 130 -9.96 13.59 -5.45
C LEU A 130 -10.96 14.62 -4.88
N ALA A 131 -10.49 15.82 -4.51
CA ALA A 131 -11.30 16.88 -3.90
C ALA A 131 -12.11 16.41 -2.67
N LEU A 132 -11.50 15.56 -1.86
CA LEU A 132 -11.98 15.12 -0.55
C LEU A 132 -11.31 15.95 0.56
N PRO A 133 -11.94 16.08 1.74
CA PRO A 133 -11.33 16.75 2.88
C PRO A 133 -10.09 15.98 3.37
N GLU A 134 -9.01 16.70 3.65
CA GLU A 134 -7.84 16.15 4.34
C GLU A 134 -8.19 15.82 5.79
N LEU A 135 -7.66 14.71 6.30
CA LEU A 135 -7.77 14.29 7.69
C LEU A 135 -6.46 14.60 8.41
N ASP A 136 -6.56 15.25 9.57
CA ASP A 136 -5.38 15.50 10.41
C ASP A 136 -4.62 14.19 10.66
N GLU A 137 -3.30 14.20 10.49
CA GLU A 137 -2.49 12.99 10.55
C GLU A 137 -2.47 12.37 11.95
N GLU A 138 -2.59 13.17 13.01
CA GLU A 138 -2.74 12.64 14.36
C GLU A 138 -4.10 11.99 14.55
N VAL A 139 -5.17 12.53 13.95
CA VAL A 139 -6.49 11.88 13.96
C VAL A 139 -6.45 10.55 13.20
N PHE A 140 -5.80 10.48 12.04
CA PHE A 140 -5.56 9.22 11.34
C PHE A 140 -4.83 8.22 12.24
N MET A 141 -3.77 8.68 12.91
CA MET A 141 -2.97 7.83 13.79
C MET A 141 -3.71 7.40 15.05
N SER A 142 -4.57 8.25 15.62
CA SER A 142 -5.47 7.89 16.71
C SER A 142 -6.42 6.77 16.30
N ALA A 143 -6.99 6.81 15.09
CA ALA A 143 -7.84 5.73 14.59
C ALA A 143 -7.09 4.39 14.55
N VAL A 144 -5.83 4.41 14.06
CA VAL A 144 -4.95 3.23 14.04
C VAL A 144 -4.67 2.72 15.45
N VAL A 145 -4.26 3.61 16.36
CA VAL A 145 -3.93 3.26 17.75
C VAL A 145 -5.14 2.66 18.48
N ASP A 146 -6.28 3.36 18.44
CA ASP A 146 -7.48 2.97 19.17
C ASP A 146 -8.06 1.65 18.63
N LEU A 147 -8.13 1.49 17.30
CA LEU A 147 -8.62 0.24 16.70
C LEU A 147 -7.70 -0.93 17.04
N VAL A 148 -6.38 -0.79 16.85
CA VAL A 148 -5.44 -1.89 17.12
C VAL A 148 -5.41 -2.25 18.60
N ARG A 149 -5.55 -1.28 19.52
CA ARG A 149 -5.66 -1.56 20.96
C ARG A 149 -6.95 -2.30 21.31
N ALA A 150 -8.08 -1.89 20.75
CA ALA A 150 -9.36 -2.57 20.96
C ALA A 150 -9.35 -4.01 20.43
N ASP A 151 -8.77 -4.20 19.23
CA ASP A 151 -8.71 -5.47 18.51
C ASP A 151 -7.38 -6.21 18.64
N ARG A 152 -6.58 -5.91 19.67
CA ARG A 152 -5.20 -6.44 19.82
C ARG A 152 -5.09 -7.96 19.76
N ARG A 153 -6.16 -8.69 20.11
CA ARG A 153 -6.21 -10.17 20.03
C ARG A 153 -6.04 -10.67 18.60
N TRP A 154 -6.45 -9.88 17.62
CA TRP A 154 -6.46 -10.24 16.20
C TRP A 154 -5.12 -9.99 15.52
N VAL A 155 -4.15 -9.37 16.20
CA VAL A 155 -2.78 -9.25 15.66
C VAL A 155 -2.07 -10.59 15.81
N PRO A 156 -1.83 -11.33 14.70
CA PRO A 156 -1.25 -12.65 14.76
C PRO A 156 0.21 -12.58 15.21
N ALA A 157 0.70 -13.67 15.81
CA ALA A 157 2.05 -13.76 16.38
C ALA A 157 3.03 -14.53 15.48
N GLU A 158 2.52 -15.26 14.48
CA GLU A 158 3.34 -16.11 13.62
C GLU A 158 4.17 -15.28 12.65
N GLN A 159 5.40 -15.72 12.36
CA GLN A 159 6.27 -15.05 11.40
C GLN A 159 5.61 -15.01 10.02
N GLY A 160 5.71 -13.86 9.34
CA GLY A 160 5.09 -13.65 8.02
C GLY A 160 3.59 -13.36 8.07
N THR A 161 3.01 -13.19 9.26
CA THR A 161 1.62 -12.77 9.45
C THR A 161 1.55 -11.34 10.00
N SER A 162 0.41 -10.68 9.82
CA SER A 162 0.19 -9.30 10.31
C SER A 162 -1.30 -9.01 10.43
N LEU A 163 -1.66 -7.93 11.13
CA LEU A 163 -2.99 -7.33 11.02
C LEU A 163 -2.95 -6.27 9.91
N TYR A 164 -3.61 -6.53 8.79
CA TYR A 164 -3.72 -5.55 7.71
C TYR A 164 -4.78 -4.50 8.07
N LEU A 165 -4.42 -3.23 7.93
CA LEU A 165 -5.25 -2.08 8.24
C LEU A 165 -5.65 -1.39 6.93
N ARG A 166 -6.95 -1.12 6.77
CA ARG A 166 -7.55 -0.49 5.59
C ARG A 166 -8.28 0.80 5.99
N PRO A 167 -7.58 1.94 6.05
CA PRO A 167 -8.21 3.24 6.09
C PRO A 167 -8.84 3.57 4.73
N PHE A 168 -10.00 4.21 4.70
CA PHE A 168 -10.62 4.69 3.47
C PHE A 168 -11.58 5.86 3.71
N MET A 169 -11.83 6.66 2.69
CA MET A 169 -12.81 7.75 2.70
C MET A 169 -13.76 7.59 1.52
N ILE A 170 -15.04 7.84 1.78
CA ILE A 170 -16.10 7.82 0.75
C ILE A 170 -16.96 9.08 0.83
N ALA A 171 -17.33 9.62 -0.32
CA ALA A 171 -18.31 10.69 -0.44
C ALA A 171 -19.73 10.17 -0.16
N THR A 172 -20.27 10.50 1.02
CA THR A 172 -21.55 9.98 1.53
C THR A 172 -22.76 10.87 1.21
N GLU A 173 -22.53 12.11 0.77
CA GLU A 173 -23.60 13.05 0.42
C GLU A 173 -24.48 12.53 -0.72
N ALA A 174 -25.80 12.71 -0.59
CA ALA A 174 -26.80 12.24 -1.55
C ALA A 174 -27.09 13.29 -2.63
N PHE A 175 -26.57 13.10 -3.85
CA PHE A 175 -26.87 13.95 -5.01
C PHE A 175 -26.50 13.26 -6.34
N LEU A 176 -27.05 13.77 -7.45
CA LEU A 176 -26.75 13.31 -8.82
C LEU A 176 -26.16 14.43 -9.71
N GLY A 177 -25.89 15.61 -9.15
CA GLY A 177 -25.06 16.62 -9.83
C GLY A 177 -23.58 16.21 -9.80
N VAL A 178 -22.75 16.70 -10.72
CA VAL A 178 -21.31 16.42 -10.64
C VAL A 178 -20.59 17.59 -9.96
N HIS A 179 -20.35 17.45 -8.65
CA HIS A 179 -19.54 18.37 -7.84
C HIS A 179 -18.89 17.63 -6.67
N SER A 180 -17.92 18.25 -6.01
CA SER A 180 -17.29 17.71 -4.80
C SER A 180 -18.32 17.60 -3.67
N ALA A 181 -18.34 16.45 -2.99
CA ALA A 181 -19.25 16.23 -1.87
C ALA A 181 -18.97 17.17 -0.69
N GLY A 182 -20.04 17.62 -0.05
CA GLY A 182 -20.08 18.34 1.22
C GLY A 182 -20.26 17.44 2.44
N GLN A 183 -20.42 16.12 2.24
CA GLN A 183 -20.43 15.09 3.30
C GLN A 183 -19.56 13.90 2.90
N VAL A 184 -18.68 13.49 3.81
CA VAL A 184 -17.70 12.42 3.62
C VAL A 184 -17.59 11.64 4.94
N SER A 185 -17.35 10.34 4.87
CA SER A 185 -16.98 9.56 6.06
C SER A 185 -15.65 8.86 5.84
N PHE A 186 -14.81 8.90 6.86
CA PHE A 186 -13.59 8.11 6.98
C PHE A 186 -13.90 6.84 7.78
N TYR A 187 -13.31 5.74 7.35
CA TYR A 187 -13.40 4.45 8.00
C TYR A 187 -12.02 3.81 8.12
N LEU A 188 -11.81 3.00 9.15
CA LEU A 188 -10.68 2.10 9.28
C LEU A 188 -11.18 0.71 9.69
N ILE A 189 -10.92 -0.28 8.85
CA ILE A 189 -11.19 -1.69 9.15
C ILE A 189 -9.88 -2.48 9.22
N ALA A 190 -9.89 -3.61 9.94
CA ALA A 190 -8.72 -4.45 10.11
C ALA A 190 -9.00 -5.91 9.73
N SER A 191 -8.00 -6.60 9.19
CA SER A 191 -8.11 -7.97 8.70
C SER A 191 -6.84 -8.77 9.03
N PRO A 192 -6.92 -9.81 9.89
CA PRO A 192 -5.76 -10.66 10.18
C PRO A 192 -5.34 -11.41 8.92
N SER A 193 -4.07 -11.28 8.54
CA SER A 193 -3.57 -11.66 7.21
C SER A 193 -2.30 -12.50 7.30
N GLY A 194 -2.26 -13.57 6.49
CA GLY A 194 -1.05 -14.33 6.20
C GLY A 194 -0.34 -13.82 4.95
N SER A 195 0.47 -14.68 4.32
CA SER A 195 1.17 -14.35 3.07
C SER A 195 0.20 -13.99 1.93
N TYR A 196 0.54 -12.95 1.15
CA TYR A 196 -0.31 -12.42 0.08
C TYR A 196 -0.37 -13.35 -1.14
N PHE A 197 0.77 -13.83 -1.62
CA PHE A 197 0.83 -14.81 -2.71
C PHE A 197 1.19 -16.19 -2.14
N LYS A 198 0.34 -17.19 -2.40
CA LYS A 198 0.73 -18.58 -2.21
C LYS A 198 1.90 -18.88 -3.15
N GLY A 199 3.08 -19.16 -2.60
CA GLY A 199 4.29 -19.40 -3.39
C GLY A 199 5.02 -18.13 -3.85
N ALA A 200 4.87 -17.00 -3.15
CA ALA A 200 5.58 -15.74 -3.47
C ALA A 200 7.09 -15.90 -3.62
N ASP A 201 7.66 -16.83 -2.84
CA ASP A 201 9.06 -17.26 -2.87
C ASP A 201 9.51 -17.80 -4.24
N LYS A 202 8.58 -18.29 -5.05
CA LYS A 202 8.84 -18.80 -6.41
C LYS A 202 8.77 -17.71 -7.48
N GLY A 203 8.48 -16.47 -7.08
CA GLY A 203 8.28 -15.34 -7.97
C GLY A 203 7.03 -15.46 -8.85
N VAL A 204 6.79 -14.43 -9.64
CA VAL A 204 5.61 -14.32 -10.50
C VAL A 204 5.98 -13.96 -11.93
N ARG A 205 5.15 -14.42 -12.87
CA ARG A 205 5.22 -14.01 -14.28
C ARG A 205 4.26 -12.85 -14.53
N ILE A 206 4.73 -11.84 -15.26
CA ILE A 206 4.03 -10.58 -15.48
C ILE A 206 3.70 -10.37 -16.96
N TRP A 207 2.45 -10.03 -17.25
CA TRP A 207 2.00 -9.64 -18.57
C TRP A 207 2.25 -8.15 -18.78
N VAL A 208 3.01 -7.77 -19.80
CA VAL A 208 3.22 -6.38 -20.19
C VAL A 208 2.12 -6.00 -21.18
N ASP A 209 1.20 -5.15 -20.73
CA ASP A 209 0.07 -4.70 -21.54
C ASP A 209 0.46 -3.47 -22.36
N LYS A 210 0.32 -3.58 -23.68
CA LYS A 210 0.58 -2.50 -24.65
C LYS A 210 -0.69 -1.77 -25.08
N LYS A 211 -1.86 -2.24 -24.68
CA LYS A 211 -3.18 -1.73 -25.12
C LYS A 211 -3.83 -0.85 -24.06
N TYR A 212 -3.80 -1.30 -22.81
CA TYR A 212 -4.39 -0.59 -21.68
C TYR A 212 -3.32 0.14 -20.89
N HIS A 213 -3.71 1.26 -20.28
CA HIS A 213 -2.84 2.08 -19.43
C HIS A 213 -3.47 2.23 -18.06
N ARG A 214 -2.64 2.22 -17.02
CA ARG A 214 -3.11 2.35 -15.63
C ARG A 214 -3.61 3.76 -15.33
N ALA A 215 -2.87 4.74 -15.81
CA ALA A 215 -3.12 6.16 -15.65
C ALA A 215 -2.46 6.91 -16.82
N GLY A 216 -2.82 8.19 -17.01
CA GLY A 216 -2.15 9.09 -17.95
C GLY A 216 -1.69 10.37 -17.24
N PRO A 217 -0.81 11.17 -17.86
CA PRO A 217 -0.33 12.44 -17.30
C PRO A 217 -1.49 13.36 -16.90
N GLY A 218 -1.42 13.95 -15.71
CA GLY A 218 -2.49 14.77 -15.14
C GLY A 218 -3.70 13.97 -14.60
N GLY A 219 -3.72 12.65 -14.77
CA GLY A 219 -4.74 11.76 -14.24
C GLY A 219 -4.63 11.55 -12.72
N THR A 220 -5.17 10.43 -12.25
CA THR A 220 -5.23 10.07 -10.82
C THR A 220 -4.15 9.08 -10.39
N GLY A 221 -3.13 8.83 -11.22
CA GLY A 221 -2.15 7.76 -11.01
C GLY A 221 -1.41 7.85 -9.66
N MET A 222 -1.02 9.06 -9.25
CA MET A 222 -0.38 9.28 -7.94
C MET A 222 -1.31 9.13 -6.72
N ALA A 223 -2.64 9.10 -6.92
CA ALA A 223 -3.60 8.95 -5.84
C ALA A 223 -4.00 7.49 -5.66
N LYS A 224 -4.20 7.09 -4.41
CA LYS A 224 -4.69 5.75 -4.07
C LYS A 224 -6.22 5.74 -4.02
N CYS A 225 -6.84 5.88 -5.19
CA CYS A 225 -8.30 5.94 -5.36
C CYS A 225 -8.88 4.69 -6.03
N GLY A 226 -10.14 4.36 -5.72
CA GLY A 226 -10.79 3.15 -6.22
C GLY A 226 -10.86 3.06 -7.75
N GLY A 227 -11.09 4.19 -8.42
CA GLY A 227 -11.18 4.27 -9.88
C GLY A 227 -9.94 3.71 -10.62
N ASN A 228 -8.74 3.94 -10.09
CA ASN A 228 -7.51 3.39 -10.67
C ASN A 228 -7.48 1.86 -10.65
N TYR A 229 -8.03 1.25 -9.60
CA TYR A 229 -8.05 -0.21 -9.42
C TYR A 229 -9.21 -0.85 -10.19
N ALA A 230 -10.38 -0.20 -10.23
CA ALA A 230 -11.50 -0.67 -11.05
C ALA A 230 -11.12 -0.73 -12.53
N ALA A 231 -10.42 0.29 -13.04
CA ALA A 231 -9.94 0.34 -14.42
C ALA A 231 -8.92 -0.75 -14.77
N SER A 232 -8.18 -1.27 -13.79
CA SER A 232 -7.17 -2.31 -14.01
C SER A 232 -7.72 -3.75 -14.05
N LEU A 233 -8.99 -3.96 -13.69
CA LEU A 233 -9.56 -5.32 -13.57
C LEU A 233 -9.64 -6.07 -14.90
N LEU A 234 -10.04 -5.40 -15.98
CA LEU A 234 -10.13 -6.04 -17.30
C LEU A 234 -8.74 -6.47 -17.82
N PRO A 235 -7.70 -5.61 -17.85
CA PRO A 235 -6.34 -6.02 -18.19
C PRO A 235 -5.82 -7.17 -17.32
N GLN A 236 -6.10 -7.15 -16.02
CA GLN A 236 -5.71 -8.20 -15.09
C GLN A 236 -6.35 -9.55 -15.42
N ASN A 237 -7.63 -9.58 -15.79
CA ASN A 237 -8.32 -10.81 -16.22
C ASN A 237 -7.69 -11.38 -17.50
N LEU A 238 -7.40 -10.53 -18.49
CA LEU A 238 -6.77 -10.93 -19.75
C LEU A 238 -5.35 -11.49 -19.52
N ALA A 239 -4.58 -10.90 -18.61
CA ALA A 239 -3.28 -11.43 -18.20
C ALA A 239 -3.41 -12.83 -17.56
N ALA A 240 -4.41 -13.02 -16.68
CA ALA A 240 -4.67 -14.29 -16.02
C ALA A 240 -5.08 -15.39 -17.01
N GLU A 241 -5.92 -15.07 -18.01
CA GLU A 241 -6.28 -15.98 -19.11
C GLU A 241 -5.06 -16.47 -19.90
N LYS A 242 -4.00 -15.64 -19.98
CA LYS A 242 -2.72 -15.97 -20.62
C LYS A 242 -1.73 -16.66 -19.68
N GLY A 243 -2.12 -16.96 -18.43
CA GLY A 243 -1.27 -17.64 -17.45
C GLY A 243 -0.30 -16.72 -16.70
N TYR A 244 -0.51 -15.40 -16.71
CA TYR A 244 0.31 -14.44 -15.97
C TYR A 244 -0.38 -14.02 -14.67
N ALA A 245 0.41 -13.80 -13.62
CA ALA A 245 -0.13 -13.51 -12.28
C ALA A 245 -0.62 -12.07 -12.12
N GLN A 246 0.04 -11.14 -12.82
CA GLN A 246 -0.24 -9.70 -12.77
C GLN A 246 0.01 -9.04 -14.12
N VAL A 247 -0.56 -7.84 -14.28
CA VAL A 247 -0.31 -6.95 -15.42
C VAL A 247 0.71 -5.86 -15.05
N CYS A 248 1.60 -5.53 -15.97
CA CYS A 248 2.42 -4.33 -15.93
C CYS A 248 2.05 -3.42 -17.08
N PHE A 249 1.90 -2.14 -16.76
CA PHE A 249 1.46 -1.11 -17.68
C PHE A 249 2.65 -0.34 -18.23
N LEU A 250 2.54 0.02 -19.51
CA LEU A 250 3.39 1.01 -20.13
C LEU A 250 2.72 2.39 -20.07
N ASP A 251 3.55 3.41 -20.20
CA ASP A 251 3.11 4.78 -20.37
C ASP A 251 2.21 4.94 -21.62
N THR A 252 1.56 6.10 -21.73
CA THR A 252 0.60 6.35 -22.83
C THR A 252 1.25 6.38 -24.22
N THR A 253 2.58 6.48 -24.34
CA THR A 253 3.29 6.31 -25.61
C THR A 253 3.79 4.88 -25.85
N GLN A 254 3.42 3.93 -24.98
CA GLN A 254 3.77 2.51 -25.05
C GLN A 254 5.27 2.25 -25.10
N THR A 255 6.06 3.12 -24.47
CA THR A 255 7.53 3.12 -24.55
C THR A 255 8.16 2.73 -23.22
N TYR A 256 7.66 3.30 -22.12
CA TYR A 256 8.29 3.22 -20.81
C TYR A 256 7.48 2.37 -19.84
N LEU A 257 8.19 1.55 -19.06
CA LEU A 257 7.62 0.76 -17.98
C LEU A 257 7.18 1.67 -16.81
N GLU A 258 5.96 1.51 -16.32
CA GLU A 258 5.43 2.33 -15.20
C GLU A 258 5.17 1.50 -13.94
N GLU A 259 4.02 0.84 -13.86
CA GLU A 259 3.55 0.15 -12.66
C GLU A 259 3.04 -1.25 -12.97
N LEU A 260 3.12 -2.12 -11.96
CA LEU A 260 2.70 -3.50 -12.04
C LEU A 260 1.49 -3.70 -11.13
N GLY A 261 0.30 -3.71 -11.73
CA GLY A 261 -0.97 -3.74 -11.01
C GLY A 261 -1.07 -2.57 -10.02
N GLY A 262 -0.92 -2.88 -8.73
CA GLY A 262 -0.84 -1.90 -7.64
C GLY A 262 0.48 -1.89 -6.88
N MET A 263 1.58 -2.31 -7.52
CA MET A 263 2.93 -2.42 -6.98
C MET A 263 3.93 -1.64 -7.84
N ASN A 264 4.95 -1.07 -7.19
CA ASN A 264 6.08 -0.45 -7.89
C ASN A 264 7.06 -1.52 -8.37
N VAL A 265 7.86 -1.24 -9.39
CA VAL A 265 8.84 -2.16 -9.99
C VAL A 265 10.26 -1.65 -9.85
N PHE A 266 11.20 -2.58 -9.67
CA PHE A 266 12.63 -2.34 -9.60
C PHE A 266 13.36 -3.33 -10.51
N VAL A 267 14.43 -2.85 -11.12
CA VAL A 267 15.32 -3.62 -12.00
C VAL A 267 16.73 -3.55 -11.42
N VAL A 268 17.33 -4.71 -11.16
CA VAL A 268 18.69 -4.86 -10.66
C VAL A 268 19.61 -5.16 -11.83
N ARG A 269 20.71 -4.40 -11.94
CA ARG A 269 21.71 -4.57 -12.98
C ARG A 269 22.90 -5.39 -12.48
N LYS A 270 23.64 -5.97 -13.41
CA LYS A 270 24.82 -6.80 -13.15
C LYS A 270 25.93 -6.09 -12.37
N ASP A 271 26.02 -4.77 -12.49
CA ASP A 271 26.97 -3.95 -11.72
C ASP A 271 26.50 -3.65 -10.28
N GLY A 272 25.36 -4.21 -9.87
CA GLY A 272 24.73 -4.02 -8.56
C GLY A 272 23.89 -2.75 -8.46
N SER A 273 23.87 -1.89 -9.48
CA SER A 273 23.00 -0.71 -9.49
C SER A 273 21.53 -1.12 -9.68
N VAL A 274 20.64 -0.27 -9.18
CA VAL A 274 19.19 -0.51 -9.20
C VAL A 274 18.50 0.66 -9.90
N ILE A 275 17.54 0.37 -10.76
CA ILE A 275 16.70 1.37 -11.42
C ILE A 275 15.23 1.12 -11.10
N THR A 276 14.45 2.19 -10.96
CA THR A 276 13.00 2.14 -10.79
C THR A 276 12.37 3.29 -11.58
N PRO A 277 11.14 3.14 -12.11
CA PRO A 277 10.44 4.22 -12.79
C PRO A 277 10.38 5.49 -11.94
N ARG A 278 10.68 6.65 -12.56
CA ARG A 278 10.65 7.96 -11.87
C ARG A 278 9.22 8.40 -11.56
N LEU A 279 9.03 9.18 -10.50
CA LEU A 279 7.71 9.71 -10.15
C LEU A 279 7.30 10.85 -11.10
N THR A 280 6.41 10.56 -12.06
CA THR A 280 5.89 11.56 -13.04
C THR A 280 4.43 11.96 -12.78
N GLY A 281 3.83 11.51 -11.67
CA GLY A 281 2.41 11.70 -11.35
C GLY A 281 1.49 10.58 -11.87
N VAL A 282 2.01 9.68 -12.70
CA VAL A 282 1.33 8.44 -13.15
C VAL A 282 1.76 7.21 -12.34
N ILE A 283 2.77 7.35 -11.48
CA ILE A 283 3.25 6.29 -10.59
C ILE A 283 2.83 6.63 -9.16
N LEU A 284 2.20 5.68 -8.47
CA LEU A 284 1.87 5.79 -7.06
C LEU A 284 3.17 5.78 -6.26
N GLU A 285 3.32 6.79 -5.41
CA GLU A 285 4.48 6.94 -4.56
C GLU A 285 4.41 5.95 -3.37
N GLY A 286 4.95 4.74 -3.59
CA GLY A 286 4.87 3.64 -2.65
C GLY A 286 5.73 3.84 -1.39
N ASN A 287 5.14 3.61 -0.21
CA ASN A 287 5.87 3.55 1.06
C ASN A 287 7.05 2.54 0.98
N THR A 288 6.79 1.31 0.52
CA THR A 288 7.84 0.29 0.36
C THR A 288 8.89 0.71 -0.67
N ARG A 289 8.48 1.35 -1.78
CA ARG A 289 9.41 1.89 -2.79
C ARG A 289 10.35 2.92 -2.18
N SER A 290 9.83 3.90 -1.45
CA SER A 290 10.62 4.93 -0.75
C SER A 290 11.60 4.29 0.24
N ALA A 291 11.16 3.30 1.03
CA ALA A 291 12.03 2.58 1.98
C ALA A 291 13.19 1.84 1.27
N ILE A 292 12.91 1.15 0.16
CA ILE A 292 13.94 0.47 -0.64
C ILE A 292 14.94 1.47 -1.21
N CYS A 293 14.47 2.58 -1.78
CA CYS A 293 15.35 3.62 -2.30
C CYS A 293 16.24 4.22 -1.20
N GLN A 294 15.72 4.43 0.01
CA GLN A 294 16.51 4.92 1.14
C GLN A 294 17.57 3.90 1.58
N ILE A 295 17.20 2.63 1.77
CA ILE A 295 18.14 1.56 2.13
C ILE A 295 19.30 1.50 1.13
N LEU A 296 18.99 1.48 -0.17
CA LEU A 296 20.02 1.40 -1.21
C LEU A 296 20.97 2.60 -1.19
N ARG A 297 20.44 3.82 -1.02
CA ARG A 297 21.26 5.03 -0.91
C ARG A 297 22.20 5.00 0.29
N ASP A 298 21.69 4.61 1.45
CA ASP A 298 22.45 4.60 2.70
C ASP A 298 23.52 3.49 2.71
N GLU A 299 23.32 2.42 1.95
CA GLU A 299 24.30 1.36 1.70
C GLU A 299 25.33 1.72 0.59
N GLY A 300 25.19 2.89 -0.05
CA GLY A 300 26.05 3.30 -1.17
C GLY A 300 25.78 2.54 -2.47
N VAL A 301 24.66 1.82 -2.57
CA VAL A 301 24.21 1.18 -3.81
C VAL A 301 23.59 2.24 -4.72
N GLY A 302 24.04 2.28 -5.97
CA GLY A 302 23.54 3.24 -6.96
C GLY A 302 22.08 2.96 -7.32
N VAL A 303 21.13 3.69 -6.73
CA VAL A 303 19.72 3.66 -7.12
C VAL A 303 19.36 4.88 -7.97
N LYS A 304 18.68 4.65 -9.11
CA LYS A 304 18.22 5.71 -10.01
C LYS A 304 16.73 5.64 -10.27
N GLU A 305 16.07 6.77 -10.11
CA GLU A 305 14.68 6.99 -10.50
C GLU A 305 14.66 7.57 -11.92
N GLN A 306 14.39 6.75 -12.93
CA GLN A 306 14.46 7.16 -14.35
C GLN A 306 13.41 6.43 -15.19
N ASP A 307 13.21 6.86 -16.43
CA ASP A 307 12.37 6.11 -17.37
C ASP A 307 13.08 4.82 -17.80
N ILE A 308 12.31 3.75 -17.97
CA ILE A 308 12.82 2.43 -18.36
C ILE A 308 12.15 2.06 -19.67
N ALA A 309 12.83 2.24 -20.80
CA ALA A 309 12.31 1.86 -22.09
C ALA A 309 12.16 0.33 -22.17
N LEU A 310 11.01 -0.16 -22.62
CA LEU A 310 10.75 -1.60 -22.72
C LEU A 310 11.76 -2.28 -23.65
N THR A 311 12.10 -1.64 -24.78
CA THR A 311 13.07 -2.17 -25.74
C THR A 311 14.44 -2.37 -25.12
N ASP A 312 14.90 -1.38 -24.35
CA ASP A 312 16.21 -1.41 -23.70
C ASP A 312 16.22 -2.44 -22.57
N LEU A 313 15.13 -2.51 -21.80
CA LEU A 313 14.97 -3.53 -20.76
C LEU A 313 15.06 -4.94 -21.35
N LEU A 314 14.37 -5.24 -22.45
CA LEU A 314 14.42 -6.55 -23.08
C LEU A 314 15.82 -6.89 -23.60
N ALA A 315 16.52 -5.93 -24.20
CA ALA A 315 17.91 -6.11 -24.66
C ALA A 315 18.90 -6.30 -23.48
N ASP A 316 18.71 -5.57 -22.38
CA ASP A 316 19.53 -5.71 -21.19
C ASP A 316 19.27 -7.05 -20.47
N ILE A 317 18.05 -7.61 -20.54
CA ILE A 317 17.76 -8.97 -20.06
C ILE A 317 18.48 -10.01 -20.93
N ASP A 318 18.35 -9.92 -22.25
CA ASP A 318 18.96 -10.87 -23.21
C ASP A 318 20.50 -10.89 -23.09
N SER A 319 21.12 -9.72 -22.94
CA SER A 319 22.58 -9.60 -22.76
C SER A 319 23.07 -9.97 -21.35
N GLY A 320 22.17 -10.16 -20.39
CA GLY A 320 22.48 -10.40 -18.98
C GLY A 320 22.99 -9.16 -18.23
N ALA A 321 22.77 -7.95 -18.76
CA ALA A 321 23.03 -6.69 -18.07
C ALA A 321 22.01 -6.42 -16.95
N VAL A 322 20.78 -6.94 -17.08
CA VAL A 322 19.78 -7.04 -16.01
C VAL A 322 19.83 -8.43 -15.41
N THR A 323 19.96 -8.49 -14.08
CA THR A 323 20.10 -9.74 -13.33
C THR A 323 18.84 -10.12 -12.56
N GLU A 324 18.05 -9.14 -12.12
CA GLU A 324 16.84 -9.38 -11.33
C GLU A 324 15.79 -8.31 -11.62
N ILE A 325 14.51 -8.68 -11.49
CA ILE A 325 13.41 -7.71 -11.44
C ILE A 325 12.51 -8.12 -10.28
N PHE A 326 12.01 -7.13 -9.53
CA PHE A 326 11.04 -7.38 -8.47
C PHE A 326 10.00 -6.27 -8.37
N ALA A 327 8.82 -6.64 -7.86
CA ALA A 327 7.76 -5.72 -7.49
C ALA A 327 7.79 -5.44 -5.98
N CYS A 328 7.26 -4.31 -5.53
CA CYS A 328 7.09 -4.02 -4.11
C CYS A 328 5.78 -3.29 -3.77
N GLY A 329 5.29 -3.52 -2.54
CA GLY A 329 4.09 -2.89 -1.99
C GLY A 329 3.74 -3.43 -0.60
N THR A 330 2.85 -2.78 0.14
CA THR A 330 2.54 -3.16 1.54
C THR A 330 2.13 -4.63 1.69
N ALA A 331 1.31 -5.15 0.77
CA ALA A 331 0.70 -6.47 0.92
C ALA A 331 1.75 -7.60 0.81
N ALA A 332 2.57 -7.58 -0.24
CA ALA A 332 3.56 -8.62 -0.53
C ALA A 332 4.99 -8.27 -0.08
N VAL A 333 5.22 -7.03 0.40
CA VAL A 333 6.55 -6.45 0.68
C VAL A 333 7.39 -6.36 -0.59
N ILE A 334 8.02 -7.46 -0.99
CA ILE A 334 8.78 -7.62 -2.24
C ILE A 334 8.36 -8.94 -2.90
N THR A 335 8.17 -8.93 -4.21
CA THR A 335 7.82 -10.12 -4.99
C THR A 335 8.77 -10.25 -6.18
N PRO A 336 9.57 -11.32 -6.27
CA PRO A 336 10.42 -11.56 -7.43
C PRO A 336 9.61 -11.70 -8.71
N ILE A 337 10.11 -11.16 -9.82
CA ILE A 337 9.53 -11.33 -11.15
C ILE A 337 10.41 -12.29 -11.94
N THR A 338 9.88 -13.47 -12.21
CA THR A 338 10.60 -14.57 -12.88
C THR A 338 10.37 -14.62 -14.38
N GLY A 339 9.52 -13.74 -14.90
CA GLY A 339 9.40 -13.56 -16.34
C GLY A 339 8.46 -12.43 -16.73
N LEU A 340 8.74 -11.85 -17.89
CA LEU A 340 7.88 -10.87 -18.55
C LEU A 340 7.37 -11.46 -19.86
N GLY A 341 6.14 -11.15 -20.24
CA GLY A 341 5.65 -11.52 -21.56
C GLY A 341 4.61 -10.55 -22.10
N SER A 342 4.50 -10.52 -23.41
CA SER A 342 3.45 -9.82 -24.16
C SER A 342 3.09 -10.67 -25.38
N ASP A 343 2.33 -10.13 -26.34
CA ASP A 343 1.92 -10.90 -27.51
C ASP A 343 3.10 -11.23 -28.44
N ASP A 344 4.19 -10.47 -28.37
CA ASP A 344 5.35 -10.53 -29.27
C ASP A 344 6.67 -10.92 -28.59
N PHE A 345 6.69 -11.07 -27.26
CA PHE A 345 7.89 -11.52 -26.54
C PHE A 345 7.55 -12.32 -25.28
N GLN A 346 8.50 -13.14 -24.86
CA GLN A 346 8.51 -13.79 -23.56
C GLN A 346 9.96 -13.93 -23.11
N VAL A 347 10.26 -13.47 -21.90
CA VAL A 347 11.59 -13.56 -21.29
C VAL A 347 11.48 -14.12 -19.88
N GLU A 348 12.52 -14.82 -19.45
CA GLU A 348 12.65 -15.39 -18.11
C GLU A 348 13.76 -14.68 -17.35
N LEU A 349 13.61 -14.61 -16.04
CA LEU A 349 14.52 -13.93 -15.12
C LEU A 349 14.76 -14.82 -13.90
N PRO A 350 16.00 -14.90 -13.39
CA PRO A 350 16.25 -15.59 -12.14
C PRO A 350 15.74 -14.75 -10.96
N ILE A 351 15.50 -15.43 -9.84
CA ILE A 351 15.44 -14.77 -8.53
C ILE A 351 16.89 -14.58 -8.08
N GLY A 352 17.24 -13.38 -7.61
CA GLY A 352 18.60 -13.08 -7.22
C GLY A 352 18.73 -12.53 -5.80
N GLU A 353 19.99 -12.41 -5.40
CA GLU A 353 20.41 -12.12 -4.02
C GLU A 353 19.92 -10.74 -3.55
N GLN A 354 19.89 -9.72 -4.42
CA GLN A 354 19.47 -8.39 -4.01
C GLN A 354 17.98 -8.36 -3.65
N THR A 355 17.15 -9.05 -4.42
CA THR A 355 15.71 -9.17 -4.15
C THR A 355 15.46 -9.85 -2.80
N GLU A 356 16.12 -10.98 -2.54
CA GLU A 356 15.99 -11.73 -1.28
C GLU A 356 16.51 -10.93 -0.08
N ARG A 357 17.67 -10.28 -0.23
CA ARG A 357 18.30 -9.46 0.81
C ARG A 357 17.42 -8.27 1.20
N LEU A 358 16.88 -7.54 0.22
CA LEU A 358 15.98 -6.42 0.46
C LEU A 358 14.67 -6.89 1.12
N ALA A 359 14.14 -8.04 0.69
CA ALA A 359 12.95 -8.63 1.28
C ALA A 359 13.18 -8.95 2.76
N SER A 360 14.26 -9.69 3.08
CA SER A 360 14.63 -10.03 4.46
C SER A 360 14.80 -8.77 5.30
N LYS A 361 15.63 -7.83 4.85
CA LYS A 361 15.94 -6.61 5.60
C LYS A 361 14.69 -5.81 5.95
N LEU A 362 13.77 -5.62 5.00
CA LEU A 362 12.51 -4.93 5.26
C LEU A 362 11.61 -5.70 6.22
N THR A 363 11.46 -7.01 6.04
CA THR A 363 10.62 -7.82 6.94
C THR A 363 11.21 -7.90 8.34
N ASP A 364 12.53 -7.95 8.47
CA ASP A 364 13.21 -8.01 9.76
C ASP A 364 13.03 -6.71 10.54
N ILE A 365 13.08 -5.55 9.87
CA ILE A 365 12.74 -4.25 10.48
C ILE A 365 11.26 -4.23 10.90
N GLN A 366 10.34 -4.63 10.01
CA GLN A 366 8.90 -4.65 10.30
C GLN A 366 8.54 -5.51 11.51
N ASN A 367 9.18 -6.67 11.65
CA ASN A 367 8.94 -7.63 12.73
C ASN A 367 9.79 -7.37 13.99
N GLY A 368 10.61 -6.31 14.00
CA GLY A 368 11.46 -5.97 15.15
C GLY A 368 12.58 -6.98 15.42
N VAL A 369 12.97 -7.76 14.39
CA VAL A 369 14.05 -8.76 14.48
C VAL A 369 15.42 -8.06 14.46
N VAL A 370 15.53 -6.95 13.73
CA VAL A 370 16.73 -6.12 13.67
C VAL A 370 16.43 -4.70 14.11
N ALA A 371 17.48 -3.96 14.46
CA ALA A 371 17.35 -2.54 14.76
C ALA A 371 16.79 -1.77 13.55
N ASP A 372 15.99 -0.76 13.85
CA ASP A 372 15.46 0.18 12.88
C ASP A 372 16.27 1.48 12.95
N PRO A 373 17.28 1.66 12.07
CA PRO A 373 18.13 2.85 12.09
C PRO A 373 17.41 4.10 11.57
N TYR A 374 16.19 3.96 11.04
CA TYR A 374 15.47 5.03 10.37
C TYR A 374 14.28 5.57 11.18
N GLY A 375 13.94 4.94 12.31
CA GLY A 375 12.76 5.30 13.10
C GLY A 375 11.44 5.07 12.35
N TRP A 376 11.41 4.07 11.48
CA TRP A 376 10.24 3.68 10.70
C TRP A 376 9.18 2.92 11.50
N THR A 377 9.55 2.24 12.56
CA THR A 377 8.67 1.44 13.40
C THR A 377 8.03 2.33 14.47
N TYR A 378 6.70 2.33 14.49
CA TYR A 378 5.90 3.09 15.44
C TYR A 378 5.21 2.13 16.42
N LYS A 379 5.54 2.24 17.71
CA LYS A 379 4.96 1.39 18.75
C LYS A 379 3.53 1.83 19.10
N ILE A 380 2.58 0.90 19.01
CA ILE A 380 1.15 1.14 19.27
C ILE A 380 0.80 0.79 20.72
N CYS A 381 1.18 -0.40 21.19
CA CYS A 381 0.95 -0.84 22.57
C CYS A 381 1.88 -2.00 22.94
N ASP A 382 1.90 -2.33 24.24
CA ASP A 382 2.50 -3.56 24.80
C ASP A 382 1.56 -4.76 24.73
#